data_AF-A0A2W4KGH9-F1
#
_entry.id   AF-A0A2W4KGH9-F1
#
_cell.length_a   1.000
_cell.length_b   1.000
_cell.length_c   1.000
_cell.angle_alpha   90.00
_cell.angle_beta   90.00
_cell.angle_gamma   90.00
#
_symmetry.space_group_name_H-M   'P 1'
#
loop_
_entity.id
_entity.type
_entity.pdbx_description
1 polymer ?
#
loop_
_entity_poly.entity_id
_entity_poly.type
_entity_poly.pdbx_seq_one_letter_code
_entity_poly.pdbx_strand_id
1 'polypeptide(L)'
;MLRAGVAQRVITPAGSWPMDGYILRDGPSCGVLDDLLAQVLFLDDGQTRAVLVTLDLVGVDAAFTARLRAAVEERYRVPGHHVLVTAS
;
A
#
# COMPACT_ATOMS: atom_id res chain seq x y z
N MET A 1 -10.25 21.45 -12.80
CA MET A 1 -8.79 21.27 -12.92
C MET A 1 -8.42 20.10 -12.04
N LEU A 2 -7.76 19.07 -12.57
CA LEU A 2 -7.37 17.90 -11.78
C LEU A 2 -6.12 18.23 -10.94
N ARG A 3 -6.18 17.92 -9.64
CA ARG A 3 -5.04 17.98 -8.72
C ARG A 3 -4.58 16.56 -8.41
N ALA A 4 -3.26 16.39 -8.34
CA ALA A 4 -2.63 15.13 -7.97
C ALA A 4 -1.60 15.36 -6.86
N GLY A 5 -1.55 14.44 -5.91
CA GLY A 5 -0.51 14.36 -4.88
C GLY A 5 0.13 12.98 -4.89
N VAL A 6 1.44 12.92 -4.71
CA VAL A 6 2.18 11.66 -4.64
C VAL A 6 3.00 11.60 -3.35
N ALA A 7 3.07 10.42 -2.77
CA ALA A 7 3.92 10.15 -1.60
C ALA A 7 4.44 8.71 -1.67
N GLN A 8 5.60 8.48 -1.07
CA GLN A 8 6.14 7.13 -0.89
C GLN A 8 6.77 6.99 0.49
N ARG A 9 6.79 5.76 1.01
CA ARG A 9 7.41 5.42 2.28
C ARG A 9 8.01 4.02 2.23
N VAL A 10 9.22 3.87 2.76
CA VAL A 10 9.84 2.55 2.98
C VAL A 10 9.03 1.77 4.01
N ILE A 11 8.67 0.54 3.66
CA ILE A 11 7.96 -0.43 4.49
C ILE A 11 8.78 -1.71 4.69
N THR A 12 10.04 -1.75 4.25
CA THR A 12 10.96 -2.87 4.48
C THR A 12 11.03 -3.20 5.98
N PRO A 13 10.65 -4.41 6.42
CA PRO A 13 10.72 -4.78 7.82
C PRO A 13 12.19 -4.94 8.25
N ALA A 14 12.49 -4.59 9.50
CA ALA A 14 13.83 -4.74 10.04
C ALA A 14 14.16 -6.22 10.31
N GLY A 15 15.40 -6.62 10.04
CA GLY A 15 15.91 -7.97 10.30
C GLY A 15 15.57 -8.99 9.21
N SER A 16 15.75 -10.27 9.54
CA SER A 16 15.50 -11.40 8.64
C SER A 16 14.08 -11.93 8.82
N TRP A 17 13.34 -12.07 7.71
CA TRP A 17 11.94 -12.51 7.71
C TRP A 17 11.71 -13.67 6.74
N PRO A 18 10.80 -14.61 7.04
CA PRO A 18 10.28 -15.53 6.03
C PRO A 18 9.75 -14.75 4.82
N MET A 19 10.05 -15.23 3.62
CA MET A 19 9.61 -14.58 2.38
C MET A 19 8.40 -15.30 1.82
N ASP A 20 7.26 -14.62 1.77
CA ASP A 20 6.06 -15.15 1.14
C ASP A 20 6.20 -15.21 -0.39
N GLY A 21 5.40 -16.08 -1.03
CA GLY A 21 5.39 -16.29 -2.48
C GLY A 21 6.38 -17.35 -2.98
N TYR A 22 7.34 -17.77 -2.16
CA TYR A 22 8.36 -18.76 -2.53
C TYR A 22 8.19 -20.10 -1.80
N ILE A 23 7.25 -20.92 -2.28
CA ILE A 23 6.82 -22.20 -1.66
C ILE A 23 7.99 -23.12 -1.27
N LEU A 24 9.03 -23.20 -2.10
CA LEU A 24 10.17 -24.12 -1.90
C LEU A 24 11.40 -23.43 -1.31
N ARG A 25 11.33 -22.15 -0.95
CA ARG A 25 12.47 -21.46 -0.35
C ARG A 25 12.65 -21.97 1.08
N ASP A 26 13.88 -22.37 1.38
CA ASP A 26 14.32 -22.60 2.74
C ASP A 26 15.05 -21.35 3.27
N GLY A 27 14.79 -21.02 4.54
CA GLY A 27 15.40 -19.90 5.25
C GLY A 27 14.81 -18.49 4.98
N PRO A 28 15.08 -17.53 5.88
CA PRO A 28 14.54 -16.17 5.82
C PRO A 28 15.30 -15.30 4.81
N SER A 29 14.90 -14.04 4.66
CA SER A 29 15.66 -13.02 3.94
C SER A 29 17.08 -12.87 4.53
N CYS A 30 18.07 -12.72 3.64
CA CYS A 30 19.49 -12.58 4.00
C CYS A 30 19.98 -11.12 3.98
N GLY A 31 19.11 -10.17 3.66
CA GLY A 31 19.42 -8.76 3.52
C GLY A 31 18.34 -8.05 2.72
N VAL A 32 18.61 -6.78 2.40
CA VAL A 32 17.75 -5.92 1.58
C VAL A 32 18.53 -5.60 0.31
N LEU A 33 17.98 -5.98 -0.85
CA LEU A 33 18.53 -5.57 -2.14
C LEU A 33 17.98 -4.19 -2.52
N ASP A 34 16.66 -4.06 -2.52
CA ASP A 34 15.91 -2.82 -2.72
C ASP A 34 14.87 -2.67 -1.60
N ASP A 35 14.51 -1.44 -1.27
CA ASP A 35 13.46 -1.17 -0.29
C ASP A 35 12.08 -1.55 -0.84
N LEU A 36 11.27 -2.17 0.02
CA LEU A 36 9.84 -2.30 -0.22
C LEU A 36 9.17 -0.96 0.07
N LEU A 37 8.30 -0.51 -0.83
CA LEU A 37 7.65 0.78 -0.74
C LEU A 37 6.14 0.65 -0.56
N ALA A 38 5.57 1.57 0.20
CA ALA A 38 4.19 1.98 0.10
C ALA A 38 4.13 3.29 -0.68
N GLN A 39 3.44 3.29 -1.82
CA GLN A 39 3.32 4.46 -2.68
C GLN A 39 1.84 4.84 -2.82
N VAL A 40 1.58 6.14 -2.86
CA VAL A 40 0.23 6.69 -2.88
C VAL A 40 0.10 7.72 -3.98
N LEU A 41 -0.97 7.62 -4.76
CA LEU A 41 -1.46 8.66 -5.66
C LEU A 41 -2.82 9.14 -5.15
N PHE A 42 -2.90 10.40 -4.78
CA PHE A 42 -4.15 11.10 -4.46
C PHE A 42 -4.61 11.91 -5.68
N LEU A 43 -5.90 11.86 -6.00
CA LEU A 43 -6.52 12.61 -7.08
C LEU A 43 -7.73 13.39 -6.54
N ASP A 44 -7.87 14.66 -6.96
CA ASP A 44 -9.01 15.52 -6.65
C ASP A 44 -9.37 16.38 -7.86
N ASP A 45 -10.58 16.24 -8.39
CA ASP A 45 -11.07 17.05 -9.52
C ASP A 45 -11.91 18.28 -9.10
N GLY A 46 -12.09 18.48 -7.79
CA GLY A 46 -12.94 19.50 -7.17
C GLY A 46 -14.30 18.99 -6.68
N GLN A 47 -14.72 17.79 -7.11
CA GLN A 47 -15.98 17.15 -6.71
C GLN A 47 -15.73 15.76 -6.10
N THR A 48 -14.82 15.00 -6.70
CA THR A 48 -14.49 13.63 -6.36
C THR A 48 -13.04 13.54 -5.93
N ARG A 49 -12.82 12.80 -4.84
CA ARG A 49 -11.49 12.41 -4.38
C ARG A 49 -11.32 10.91 -4.49
N ALA A 50 -10.14 10.49 -4.93
CA ALA A 50 -9.74 9.09 -5.03
C ALA A 50 -8.29 8.89 -4.58
N VAL A 51 -8.00 7.69 -4.08
CA VAL A 51 -6.66 7.31 -3.63
C VAL A 51 -6.30 5.95 -4.23
N LEU A 52 -5.13 5.88 -4.86
CA LEU A 52 -4.46 4.63 -5.19
C LEU A 52 -3.34 4.40 -4.20
N VAL A 53 -3.31 3.23 -3.56
CA VAL A 53 -2.21 2.75 -2.73
C VAL A 53 -1.63 1.52 -3.39
N THR A 54 -0.34 1.52 -3.68
CA THR A 54 0.39 0.32 -4.10
C THR A 54 1.45 -0.02 -3.05
N LEU A 55 1.60 -1.31 -2.77
CA LEU A 55 2.48 -1.84 -1.75
C LEU A 55 3.37 -2.91 -2.41
N ASP A 56 4.68 -2.82 -2.22
CA ASP A 56 5.61 -3.88 -2.64
C ASP A 56 5.48 -5.06 -1.67
N LEU A 57 4.48 -5.89 -1.91
CA LEU A 57 4.05 -7.02 -1.10
C LEU A 57 3.45 -8.08 -2.02
N VAL A 58 3.53 -9.35 -1.60
CA VAL A 58 2.91 -10.46 -2.35
C VAL A 58 1.39 -10.32 -2.48
N GLY A 59 0.74 -9.66 -1.52
CA GLY A 59 -0.70 -9.53 -1.45
C GLY A 59 -1.15 -8.83 -0.17
N VAL A 60 -2.41 -8.36 -0.17
CA VAL A 60 -3.12 -7.87 1.01
C VAL A 60 -4.48 -8.54 1.11
N ASP A 61 -4.92 -8.81 2.33
CA ASP A 61 -6.22 -9.41 2.55
C ASP A 61 -7.36 -8.37 2.62
N ALA A 62 -8.59 -8.87 2.60
CA ALA A 62 -9.80 -8.04 2.66
C ALA A 62 -9.90 -7.26 3.99
N ALA A 63 -9.41 -7.82 5.09
CA ALA A 63 -9.50 -7.19 6.41
C ALA A 63 -8.55 -5.99 6.51
N PHE A 64 -7.32 -6.13 6.03
CA PHE A 64 -6.36 -5.04 5.87
C PHE A 64 -6.92 -3.95 4.98
N THR A 65 -7.45 -4.33 3.80
CA THR A 65 -8.04 -3.39 2.84
C THR A 65 -9.20 -2.62 3.48
N ALA A 66 -10.09 -3.28 4.20
CA ALA A 66 -11.21 -2.64 4.90
C ALA A 66 -10.74 -1.64 5.97
N ARG A 67 -9.74 -2.02 6.79
CA ARG A 67 -9.17 -1.12 7.81
C ARG A 67 -8.50 0.09 7.19
N LEU A 68 -7.72 -0.08 6.12
CA LEU A 68 -7.06 1.01 5.42
C LEU A 68 -8.08 1.99 4.83
N ARG A 69 -9.14 1.47 4.18
CA ARG A 69 -10.25 2.27 3.65
C ARG A 69 -10.93 3.11 4.72
N ALA A 70 -11.29 2.49 5.85
CA ALA A 70 -11.92 3.19 6.97
C ALA A 70 -11.03 4.30 7.54
N ALA A 71 -9.74 4.03 7.74
CA ALA A 71 -8.80 5.02 8.26
C ALA A 71 -8.60 6.21 7.30
N VAL A 72 -8.58 5.95 5.99
CA VAL A 72 -8.47 7.00 4.96
C VAL A 72 -9.74 7.86 4.93
N GLU A 73 -10.91 7.23 5.02
CA GLU A 73 -12.19 7.92 5.06
C GLU A 73 -12.32 8.82 6.29
N GLU A 74 -12.03 8.29 7.47
CA GLU A 74 -12.08 9.03 8.74
C GLU A 74 -11.14 10.24 8.73
N ARG A 75 -9.89 10.06 8.29
CA ARG A 75 -8.85 11.08 8.44
C ARG A 75 -8.82 12.09 7.30
N TYR A 76 -9.12 11.68 6.07
CA TYR A 76 -8.93 12.49 4.87
C TYR A 76 -10.22 12.78 4.10
N ARG A 77 -11.37 12.26 4.57
CA ARG A 77 -12.69 12.47 3.95
C ARG A 77 -12.72 12.02 2.49
N VAL A 78 -12.02 10.94 2.17
CA VAL A 78 -12.11 10.23 0.89
C VAL A 78 -12.99 9.00 1.14
N PRO A 79 -14.16 8.86 0.49
CA PRO A 79 -15.02 7.69 0.69
C PRO A 79 -14.22 6.40 0.50
N GLY A 80 -14.35 5.42 1.40
CA GLY A 80 -13.50 4.22 1.38
C GLY A 80 -13.60 3.42 0.08
N HIS A 81 -14.74 3.47 -0.61
CA HIS A 81 -14.93 2.83 -1.92
C HIS A 81 -14.22 3.56 -3.08
N HIS A 82 -13.68 4.77 -2.86
CA HIS A 82 -12.79 5.48 -3.78
C HIS A 82 -11.30 5.21 -3.52
N VAL A 83 -10.98 4.27 -2.61
CA VAL A 83 -9.62 3.89 -2.29
C VAL A 83 -9.33 2.51 -2.89
N LEU A 84 -8.41 2.47 -3.85
CA LEU A 84 -7.87 1.23 -4.41
C LEU A 84 -6.58 0.87 -3.68
N VAL A 85 -6.46 -0.40 -3.30
CA VAL A 85 -5.26 -0.96 -2.69
C VAL A 85 -4.78 -2.10 -3.57
N THR A 86 -3.52 -2.02 -4.01
CA THR A 86 -2.86 -3.03 -4.83
C THR A 86 -1.58 -3.48 -4.16
N ALA A 87 -1.13 -4.67 -4.54
CA ALA A 87 0.14 -5.24 -4.14
C ALA A 87 0.89 -5.70 -5.40
N SER A 88 2.21 -5.58 -5.42
CA SER A 88 3.09 -5.92 -6.55
C SER A 88 4.32 -6.70 -6.14
#